data_AF-A0A5M9WWB7-F1
#
_entry.id   AF-A0A5M9WWB7-F1
#
_cell.length_a   1.000
_cell.length_b   1.000
_cell.length_c   1.000
_cell.angle_alpha   90.00
_cell.angle_beta   90.00
_cell.angle_gamma   90.00
#
_symmetry.space_group_name_H-M   'P 1'
#
loop_
_entity.id
_entity.type
_entity.pdbx_description
1 polymer ?
#
loop_
_entity_poly.entity_id
_entity_poly.type
_entity_poly.pdbx_seq_one_letter_code
_entity_poly.pdbx_strand_id
1 'polypeptide(L)'
;MMIFLRVRSLALRWSKRHWALLTSLFLVFFLVMPQWASAHAYIVKASPEENELLVTAPQRLTLEFNETLQTAFYDIKITGPDGNQADDGNVQIDSERPHILETGLKQGLADGTYLVNWKAVSADGHPISGAYVFHIGEPTGAPAGLKDLASGSGATGGPLKWIVSFTDWIQYLGLSVILGTLAFLLLRIAPASLLREPMEAPGSYKLLWISYAAASFAALISLPLNTLYESGVSLGEFSWALLGSALKLTSFGHIWMLQMLIAMLLAVTLLSGYDLDRSIRVRIWSSYGSLLLALGWLLTHAMTGHPAAAEQRVLAVTMDFVHLVAAAFWIGALTAMAVCLPPLTDRLPAKLRGEVYWAALRRFTAWGIGAVAVLVATGIYSSLVILPDPLLNSLFTTAYGLVLIGKILLLIVMIGFALIHAKRARAATGKQLSRSLKAELATGAIILALAAVLTHLSPGQPAPVGPYKGTQTTEDGSVITLQVSPNAVGENQFEVSIKRADGNIVKDLEQVTLSLIHLDMDMGIYEITIPKNDTGIYKAEDYISMPGKWNIKVHALTRSLDALDAEFKIEAVKP
;
A
#
# COMPACT_ATOMS: atom_id res chain seq x y z
N MET A 1 -11.04 -61.50 21.86
CA MET A 1 -9.65 -61.15 22.21
C MET A 1 -9.41 -59.69 21.79
N MET A 2 -9.66 -58.75 22.70
CA MET A 2 -9.56 -57.30 22.48
C MET A 2 -8.10 -56.86 22.64
N ILE A 3 -7.45 -56.46 21.54
CA ILE A 3 -6.13 -55.80 21.59
C ILE A 3 -6.37 -54.29 21.56
N PHE A 4 -6.36 -53.67 22.74
CA PHE A 4 -6.28 -52.22 22.90
C PHE A 4 -4.90 -51.75 22.45
N LEU A 5 -4.78 -51.27 21.21
CA LEU A 5 -3.60 -50.53 20.76
C LEU A 5 -3.63 -49.12 21.36
N ARG A 6 -2.94 -48.96 22.50
CA ARG A 6 -2.56 -47.67 23.08
C ARG A 6 -1.55 -46.99 22.14
N VAL A 7 -2.05 -46.23 21.17
CA VAL A 7 -1.21 -45.28 20.42
C VAL A 7 -1.05 -44.05 21.30
N ARG A 8 0.13 -43.89 21.93
CA ARG A 8 0.51 -42.64 22.59
C ARG A 8 0.55 -41.54 21.51
N SER A 9 -0.41 -40.63 21.56
CA SER A 9 -0.38 -39.42 20.75
C SER A 9 0.85 -38.59 21.13
N LEU A 10 1.80 -38.43 20.22
CA LEU A 10 2.77 -37.33 20.22
C LEU A 10 2.07 -36.01 19.85
N ALA A 11 0.98 -35.68 20.56
CA ALA A 11 0.45 -34.33 20.55
C ALA A 11 1.29 -33.56 21.57
N LEU A 12 2.11 -32.60 21.10
CA LEU A 12 2.72 -31.61 21.99
C LEU A 12 1.60 -31.03 22.87
N ARG A 13 1.62 -31.33 24.17
CA ARG A 13 0.68 -30.77 25.13
C ARG A 13 1.21 -29.41 25.55
N TRP A 14 0.83 -28.38 24.80
CA TRP A 14 1.11 -26.99 25.15
C TRP A 14 0.42 -26.67 26.48
N SER A 15 1.22 -26.54 27.54
CA SER A 15 0.73 -26.20 28.88
C SER A 15 0.36 -24.71 28.98
N LYS A 16 -0.46 -24.32 29.98
CA LYS A 16 -0.81 -22.91 30.25
C LYS A 16 0.42 -21.98 30.35
N ARG A 17 1.59 -22.53 30.71
CA ARG A 17 2.87 -21.80 30.80
C ARG A 17 3.42 -21.39 29.43
N HIS A 18 3.18 -22.16 28.38
CA HIS A 18 3.59 -21.79 27.01
C HIS A 18 2.74 -20.66 26.45
N TRP A 19 1.43 -20.66 26.75
CA TRP A 19 0.56 -19.53 26.42
C TRP A 19 0.97 -18.28 27.17
N ALA A 20 1.26 -18.37 28.47
CA ALA A 20 1.76 -17.24 29.25
C ALA A 20 3.08 -16.69 28.69
N LEU A 21 4.03 -17.56 28.32
CA LEU A 21 5.30 -17.16 27.69
C LEU A 21 5.10 -16.45 26.34
N LEU A 22 4.24 -16.97 25.47
CA LEU A 22 3.90 -16.31 24.20
C LEU A 22 3.21 -14.96 24.44
N THR A 23 2.32 -14.87 25.43
CA THR A 23 1.62 -13.62 25.78
C THR A 23 2.60 -12.60 26.38
N SER A 24 3.57 -13.03 27.17
CA SER A 24 4.61 -12.17 27.74
C SER A 24 5.63 -11.72 26.70
N LEU A 25 6.07 -12.60 25.79
CA LEU A 25 6.92 -12.21 24.65
C LEU A 25 6.20 -11.20 23.75
N PHE A 26 4.90 -11.41 23.51
CA PHE A 26 4.04 -10.51 22.78
C PHE A 26 3.89 -9.14 23.46
N LEU A 27 3.70 -9.10 24.78
CA LEU A 27 3.62 -7.85 25.56
C LEU A 27 4.96 -7.08 25.61
N VAL A 28 6.09 -7.78 25.71
CA VAL A 28 7.43 -7.17 25.65
C VAL A 28 7.70 -6.59 24.25
N PHE A 29 7.16 -7.23 23.21
CA PHE A 29 7.22 -6.73 21.83
C PHE A 29 6.43 -5.43 21.62
N PHE A 30 5.33 -5.22 22.36
CA PHE A 30 4.55 -3.97 22.33
C PHE A 30 5.24 -2.78 23.02
N LEU A 31 6.26 -3.02 23.86
CA LEU A 31 6.99 -1.96 24.57
C LEU A 31 8.13 -1.35 23.73
N VAL A 32 8.43 -1.93 22.55
CA VAL A 32 9.35 -1.35 21.56
C VAL A 32 8.50 -0.64 20.50
N MET A 33 7.95 0.52 20.86
CA MET A 33 7.26 1.39 19.91
C MET A 33 8.30 2.03 18.99
N PRO A 34 8.22 1.86 17.65
CA PRO A 34 9.08 2.60 16.73
C PRO A 34 8.76 4.10 16.81
N GLN A 35 9.79 4.93 16.58
CA GLN A 35 9.56 6.34 16.29
C GLN A 35 8.87 6.45 14.92
N TRP A 36 7.92 7.38 14.85
CA TRP A 36 6.96 7.51 13.76
C TRP A 36 7.65 7.99 12.49
N ALA A 37 7.40 7.30 11.38
CA ALA A 37 7.98 7.63 10.08
C ALA A 37 6.86 7.75 9.04
N SER A 38 6.94 8.78 8.21
CA SER A 38 6.02 8.99 7.08
C SER A 38 6.39 8.06 5.93
N ALA A 39 5.46 7.19 5.52
CA ALA A 39 5.73 6.04 4.67
C ALA A 39 5.53 6.27 3.15
N HIS A 40 5.94 7.42 2.59
CA HIS A 40 5.94 7.64 1.12
C HIS A 40 7.08 8.52 0.67
N ALA A 41 7.62 8.23 -0.52
CA ALA A 41 8.55 9.07 -1.25
C ALA A 41 7.87 10.36 -1.72
N TYR A 42 8.19 11.45 -1.04
CA TYR A 42 7.97 12.81 -1.50
C TYR A 42 9.32 13.53 -1.54
N ILE A 43 9.36 14.61 -2.33
CA ILE A 43 10.55 15.45 -2.42
C ILE A 43 10.70 16.18 -1.08
N VAL A 44 11.80 15.96 -0.36
CA VAL A 44 12.12 16.76 0.84
C VAL A 44 12.86 18.04 0.48
N LYS A 45 13.59 18.03 -0.63
CA LYS A 45 14.36 19.17 -1.11
C LYS A 45 14.55 19.12 -2.63
N ALA A 46 14.44 20.28 -3.28
CA ALA A 46 14.77 20.45 -4.68
C ALA A 46 15.84 21.54 -4.84
N SER A 47 16.68 21.42 -5.87
CA SER A 47 17.60 22.47 -6.29
C SER A 47 17.71 22.40 -7.82
N PRO A 48 17.21 23.38 -8.59
CA PRO A 48 16.52 24.58 -8.13
C PRO A 48 15.28 24.28 -7.30
N GLU A 49 14.98 25.14 -6.34
CA GLU A 49 13.72 25.10 -5.62
C GLU A 49 12.58 25.43 -6.58
N GLU A 50 11.38 25.05 -6.16
CA GLU A 50 10.19 25.39 -6.89
C GLU A 50 9.98 26.91 -6.95
N ASN A 51 9.67 27.40 -8.16
CA ASN A 51 9.52 28.80 -8.51
C ASN A 51 10.76 29.65 -8.18
N GLU A 52 11.91 29.01 -7.96
CA GLU A 52 13.15 29.73 -7.66
C GLU A 52 13.53 30.61 -8.85
N LEU A 53 13.86 31.87 -8.56
CA LEU A 53 14.35 32.83 -9.54
C LEU A 53 15.87 32.86 -9.53
N LEU A 54 16.48 32.22 -10.52
CA LEU A 54 17.94 32.14 -10.64
C LEU A 54 18.49 33.26 -11.53
N VAL A 55 19.55 33.93 -11.05
CA VAL A 55 20.28 34.92 -11.86
C VAL A 55 21.07 34.26 -12.99
N THR A 56 21.52 33.03 -12.77
CA THR A 56 22.30 32.26 -13.75
C THR A 56 21.84 30.82 -13.80
N ALA A 57 21.86 30.23 -14.99
CA ALA A 57 21.51 28.82 -15.18
C ALA A 57 22.36 27.90 -14.27
N PRO A 58 21.72 26.97 -13.53
CA PRO A 58 22.43 26.00 -12.70
C PRO A 58 23.08 24.94 -13.60
N GLN A 59 24.15 24.30 -13.13
CA GLN A 59 24.78 23.20 -13.86
C GLN A 59 24.00 21.89 -13.73
N ARG A 60 23.24 21.74 -12.65
CA ARG A 60 22.57 20.49 -12.27
C ARG A 60 21.25 20.78 -11.59
N LEU A 61 20.28 19.90 -11.82
CA LEU A 61 19.06 19.80 -11.04
C LEU A 61 19.13 18.56 -10.15
N THR A 62 18.74 18.69 -8.89
CA THR A 62 18.72 17.61 -7.90
C THR A 62 17.39 17.58 -7.15
N LEU A 63 16.82 16.39 -6.99
CA LEU A 63 15.62 16.11 -6.22
C LEU A 63 15.97 15.11 -5.11
N GLU A 64 15.85 15.53 -3.87
CA GLU A 64 16.07 14.70 -2.68
C GLU A 64 14.72 14.19 -2.15
N PHE A 65 14.63 12.90 -1.87
CA PHE A 65 13.44 12.23 -1.36
C PHE A 65 13.63 11.79 0.09
N ASN A 66 12.54 11.62 0.84
CA ASN A 66 12.59 11.09 2.21
C ASN A 66 12.83 9.57 2.29
N GLU A 67 12.85 8.86 1.16
CA GLU A 67 13.18 7.44 1.10
C GLU A 67 14.04 7.12 -0.14
N THR A 68 14.56 5.89 -0.17
CA THR A 68 15.40 5.40 -1.26
C THR A 68 14.57 5.13 -2.51
N LEU A 69 15.14 5.40 -3.69
CA LEU A 69 14.55 5.12 -4.99
C LEU A 69 15.08 3.80 -5.57
N GLN A 70 14.29 3.13 -6.39
CA GLN A 70 14.78 2.02 -7.22
C GLN A 70 15.62 2.56 -8.38
N THR A 71 16.65 1.81 -8.77
CA THR A 71 17.58 2.18 -9.86
C THR A 71 17.03 1.90 -11.26
N ALA A 72 15.72 1.70 -11.38
CA ALA A 72 15.00 1.50 -12.63
C ALA A 72 13.83 2.47 -12.73
N PHE A 73 13.41 2.77 -13.96
CA PHE A 73 12.15 3.46 -14.27
C PHE A 73 12.03 4.89 -13.69
N TYR A 74 13.14 5.55 -13.42
CA TYR A 74 13.19 6.97 -13.10
C TYR A 74 13.48 7.81 -14.34
N ASP A 75 13.06 9.07 -14.31
CA ASP A 75 13.34 10.05 -15.37
C ASP A 75 13.17 11.48 -14.83
N ILE A 76 13.94 12.41 -15.39
CA ILE A 76 13.75 13.86 -15.24
C ILE A 76 13.81 14.46 -16.64
N LYS A 77 12.77 15.20 -16.99
CA LYS A 77 12.70 15.96 -18.23
C LYS A 77 12.49 17.43 -17.90
N ILE A 78 13.41 18.28 -18.36
CA ILE A 78 13.34 19.72 -18.20
C ILE A 78 13.00 20.34 -19.55
N THR A 79 11.93 21.13 -19.60
CA THR A 79 11.48 21.83 -20.81
C THR A 79 11.62 23.34 -20.61
N GLY A 80 12.32 24.00 -21.53
CA GLY A 80 12.57 25.44 -21.49
C GLY A 80 11.40 26.28 -22.01
N PRO A 81 11.55 27.62 -21.98
CA PRO A 81 10.50 28.56 -22.40
C PRO A 81 10.17 28.47 -23.90
N ASP A 82 11.10 27.96 -24.71
CA ASP A 82 10.93 27.70 -26.14
C ASP A 82 10.23 26.36 -26.44
N GLY A 83 9.87 25.59 -25.40
CA GLY A 83 9.29 24.25 -25.51
C GLY A 83 10.29 23.14 -25.81
N ASN A 84 11.59 23.46 -25.90
CA ASN A 84 12.65 22.47 -26.16
C ASN A 84 13.21 21.89 -24.86
N GLN A 85 13.82 20.72 -24.97
CA GLN A 85 14.47 20.05 -23.84
C GLN A 85 15.70 20.83 -23.37
N ALA A 86 15.76 21.13 -22.07
CA ALA A 86 16.80 21.91 -21.42
C ALA A 86 17.79 21.06 -20.60
N ASP A 87 17.43 19.83 -20.26
CA ASP A 87 18.34 18.87 -19.62
C ASP A 87 19.26 18.16 -20.63
N ASP A 88 20.34 17.58 -20.13
CA ASP A 88 21.33 16.82 -20.91
C ASP A 88 20.95 15.34 -21.15
N GLY A 89 19.80 14.90 -20.61
CA GLY A 89 19.30 13.53 -20.69
C GLY A 89 20.07 12.52 -19.83
N ASN A 90 21.10 12.93 -19.10
CA ASN A 90 21.86 12.05 -18.21
C ASN A 90 21.25 12.06 -16.81
N VAL A 91 20.09 11.44 -16.68
CA VAL A 91 19.41 11.27 -15.40
C VAL A 91 20.04 10.11 -14.64
N GLN A 92 20.38 10.35 -13.37
CA GLN A 92 20.98 9.33 -12.51
C GLN A 92 20.51 9.45 -11.07
N ILE A 93 20.54 8.33 -10.37
CA ILE A 93 20.43 8.28 -8.90
C ILE A 93 21.84 8.31 -8.33
N ASP A 94 22.07 9.16 -7.33
CA ASP A 94 23.37 9.25 -6.64
C ASP A 94 23.70 7.89 -5.98
N SER A 95 24.87 7.33 -6.32
CA SER A 95 25.26 5.99 -5.86
C SER A 95 25.57 5.91 -4.36
N GLU A 96 25.96 7.02 -3.75
CA GLU A 96 26.21 7.12 -2.31
C GLU A 96 24.94 7.53 -1.55
N ARG A 97 24.04 8.25 -2.21
CA ARG A 97 22.79 8.77 -1.64
C ARG A 97 21.60 8.38 -2.52
N PRO A 98 21.09 7.14 -2.42
CA PRO A 98 20.12 6.59 -3.36
C PRO A 98 18.68 7.15 -3.20
N HIS A 99 18.52 8.20 -2.39
CA HIS A 99 17.31 9.02 -2.26
C HIS A 99 17.43 10.33 -3.06
N ILE A 100 18.53 10.55 -3.82
CA ILE A 100 18.73 11.73 -4.66
C ILE A 100 18.67 11.32 -6.13
N LEU A 101 17.79 11.99 -6.87
CA LEU A 101 17.67 11.91 -8.33
C LEU A 101 18.20 13.20 -8.95
N GLU A 102 19.07 13.11 -9.94
CA GLU A 102 19.73 14.28 -10.52
C GLU A 102 19.90 14.19 -12.04
N THR A 103 19.99 15.36 -12.69
CA THR A 103 20.30 15.50 -14.12
C THR A 103 21.07 16.78 -14.40
N GLY A 104 21.92 16.80 -15.43
CA GLY A 104 22.63 18.00 -15.86
C GLY A 104 21.76 18.90 -16.73
N LEU A 105 22.05 20.20 -16.73
CA LEU A 105 21.42 21.15 -17.64
C LEU A 105 22.35 21.47 -18.82
N LYS A 106 21.76 21.73 -19.99
CA LYS A 106 22.51 22.21 -21.16
C LYS A 106 23.14 23.57 -20.88
N GLN A 107 24.21 23.90 -21.59
CA GLN A 107 24.82 25.23 -21.51
C GLN A 107 24.09 26.24 -22.39
N GLY A 108 24.15 27.52 -22.01
CA GLY A 108 23.56 28.62 -22.79
C GLY A 108 22.04 28.66 -22.76
N LEU A 109 21.43 28.22 -21.64
CA LEU A 109 20.00 28.35 -21.42
C LEU A 109 19.58 29.82 -21.42
N ALA A 110 18.48 30.11 -22.11
CA ALA A 110 17.91 31.44 -22.20
C ALA A 110 17.17 31.83 -20.91
N ASP A 111 16.89 33.11 -20.76
CA ASP A 111 16.01 33.58 -19.69
C ASP A 111 14.57 33.10 -19.95
N GLY A 112 13.88 32.71 -18.89
CA GLY A 112 12.49 32.28 -18.92
C GLY A 112 12.12 31.23 -17.88
N THR A 113 10.93 30.66 -18.06
CA THR A 113 10.35 29.66 -17.16
C THR A 113 10.62 28.24 -17.67
N TYR A 114 11.14 27.41 -16.77
CA TYR A 114 11.53 26.03 -17.02
C TYR A 114 10.61 25.08 -16.28
N LEU A 115 10.10 24.08 -16.99
CA LEU A 115 9.25 23.03 -16.45
C LEU A 115 10.07 21.77 -16.18
N VAL A 116 10.06 21.32 -14.93
CA VAL A 116 10.65 20.07 -14.47
C VAL A 116 9.53 19.05 -14.36
N ASN A 117 9.62 17.97 -15.13
CA ASN A 117 8.75 16.81 -15.01
C ASN A 117 9.59 15.61 -14.59
N TRP A 118 9.18 14.91 -13.55
CA TRP A 118 9.95 13.80 -13.00
C TRP A 118 9.06 12.60 -12.70
N LYS A 119 9.67 11.43 -12.78
CA LYS A 119 9.09 10.17 -12.29
C LYS A 119 10.18 9.32 -11.65
N ALA A 120 9.79 8.51 -10.68
CA ALA A 120 10.65 7.54 -10.04
C ALA A 120 9.82 6.40 -9.46
N VAL A 121 10.49 5.38 -8.93
CA VAL A 121 9.85 4.29 -8.18
C VAL A 121 10.45 4.26 -6.79
N SER A 122 9.60 4.37 -5.76
CA SER A 122 10.01 4.30 -4.35
C SER A 122 10.50 2.90 -3.96
N ALA A 123 11.13 2.78 -2.80
CA ALA A 123 11.70 1.52 -2.33
C ALA A 123 10.65 0.41 -2.15
N ASP A 124 9.38 0.79 -1.93
CA ASP A 124 8.24 -0.12 -1.82
C ASP A 124 7.66 -0.57 -3.17
N GLY A 125 8.11 0.00 -4.29
CA GLY A 125 7.62 -0.33 -5.64
C GLY A 125 6.48 0.55 -6.16
N HIS A 126 6.10 1.62 -5.44
CA HIS A 126 5.11 2.56 -5.96
C HIS A 126 5.73 3.53 -6.99
N PRO A 127 5.12 3.67 -8.18
CA PRO A 127 5.49 4.73 -9.10
C PRO A 127 5.04 6.07 -8.53
N ILE A 128 5.99 7.00 -8.48
CA ILE A 128 5.77 8.39 -8.07
C ILE A 128 6.12 9.31 -9.23
N SER A 129 5.39 10.42 -9.34
CA SER A 129 5.64 11.43 -10.34
C SER A 129 5.13 12.79 -9.88
N GLY A 130 5.77 13.82 -10.41
CA GLY A 130 5.40 15.20 -10.14
C GLY A 130 5.98 16.13 -11.20
N ALA A 131 5.55 17.38 -11.13
CA ALA A 131 6.09 18.44 -11.96
C ALA A 131 6.10 19.74 -11.18
N TYR A 132 7.11 20.57 -11.41
CA TYR A 132 7.21 21.91 -10.87
C TYR A 132 7.94 22.82 -11.87
N VAL A 133 7.94 24.13 -11.63
CA VAL A 133 8.65 25.09 -12.49
C VAL A 133 9.73 25.83 -11.70
N PHE A 134 10.77 26.32 -12.38
CA PHE A 134 11.73 27.29 -11.87
C PHE A 134 12.03 28.34 -12.95
N HIS A 135 12.73 29.41 -12.62
CA HIS A 135 12.97 30.53 -13.53
C HIS A 135 14.47 30.86 -13.64
N ILE A 136 14.90 31.26 -14.83
CA ILE A 136 16.22 31.83 -15.08
C ILE A 136 16.00 33.25 -15.62
N GLY A 137 16.62 34.26 -15.03
CA GLY A 137 16.44 35.65 -15.47
C GLY A 137 15.00 36.12 -15.33
N GLU A 138 14.39 36.66 -16.39
CA GLU A 138 12.99 37.09 -16.36
C GLU A 138 12.00 35.94 -16.62
N PRO A 139 11.03 35.66 -15.72
CA PRO A 139 10.02 34.63 -15.93
C PRO A 139 9.21 34.87 -17.22
N THR A 140 9.08 33.84 -18.03
CA THR A 140 8.09 33.80 -19.12
C THR A 140 6.77 33.23 -18.59
N GLY A 141 5.64 33.47 -19.27
CA GLY A 141 4.35 32.86 -18.91
C GLY A 141 4.37 31.33 -18.89
N ALA A 142 3.20 30.71 -18.63
CA ALA A 142 3.08 29.26 -18.41
C ALA A 142 3.81 28.42 -19.50
N PRO A 143 4.75 27.53 -19.13
CA PRO A 143 5.52 26.75 -20.08
C PRO A 143 4.65 25.78 -20.87
N ALA A 144 5.04 25.51 -22.12
CA ALA A 144 4.36 24.53 -22.97
C ALA A 144 4.38 23.13 -22.32
N GLY A 145 3.23 22.45 -22.29
CA GLY A 145 3.09 21.09 -21.72
C GLY A 145 2.64 21.03 -20.25
N LEU A 146 2.59 22.16 -19.53
CA LEU A 146 2.08 22.19 -18.14
C LEU A 146 0.60 21.76 -18.04
N LYS A 147 -0.22 22.13 -19.03
CA LYS A 147 -1.65 21.74 -19.11
C LYS A 147 -1.85 20.22 -19.28
N ASP A 148 -0.97 19.56 -20.02
CA ASP A 148 -1.03 18.11 -20.24
C ASP A 148 -0.61 17.32 -18.99
N LEU A 149 0.21 17.92 -18.12
CA LEU A 149 0.62 17.35 -16.83
C LEU A 149 -0.43 17.58 -15.72
N ALA A 150 -1.03 18.77 -15.67
CA ALA A 150 -2.11 19.10 -14.74
C ALA A 150 -3.40 18.30 -14.99
N SER A 151 -3.61 17.84 -16.24
CA SER A 151 -4.75 16.99 -16.61
C SER A 151 -4.62 15.52 -16.16
N GLY A 152 -3.53 15.15 -15.46
CA GLY A 152 -3.32 13.78 -14.96
C GLY A 152 -3.08 12.73 -16.06
N SER A 153 -2.84 13.16 -17.30
CA SER A 153 -2.63 12.29 -18.47
C SER A 153 -1.40 11.38 -18.35
N GLY A 154 -0.48 11.69 -17.43
CA GLY A 154 0.62 10.82 -17.00
C GLY A 154 0.11 9.74 -16.05
N ALA A 155 -0.53 8.72 -16.61
CA ALA A 155 -1.16 7.59 -15.94
C ALA A 155 -0.32 6.97 -14.79
N THR A 156 -0.55 7.43 -13.56
CA THR A 156 -0.14 6.69 -12.36
C THR A 156 -1.34 5.88 -11.87
N GLY A 157 -1.46 4.65 -12.39
CA GLY A 157 -2.34 3.64 -11.82
C GLY A 157 -3.74 3.49 -12.43
N GLY A 158 -3.89 3.60 -13.76
CA GLY A 158 -5.12 3.25 -14.48
C GLY A 158 -5.58 1.79 -14.27
N PRO A 159 -6.33 1.15 -15.21
CA PRO A 159 -6.83 -0.22 -15.03
C PRO A 159 -5.77 -1.26 -14.60
N LEU A 160 -4.50 -1.02 -14.95
CA LEU A 160 -3.35 -1.83 -14.53
C LEU A 160 -3.26 -2.03 -13.02
N LYS A 161 -3.48 -1.00 -12.20
CA LYS A 161 -3.42 -1.11 -10.72
C LYS A 161 -4.37 -2.19 -10.20
N TRP A 162 -5.59 -2.22 -10.74
CA TRP A 162 -6.60 -3.21 -10.38
C TRP A 162 -6.24 -4.61 -10.88
N ILE A 163 -5.58 -4.71 -12.03
CA ILE A 163 -5.10 -5.98 -12.59
C ILE A 163 -3.96 -6.56 -11.73
N VAL A 164 -3.00 -5.72 -11.30
CA VAL A 164 -1.92 -6.15 -10.40
C VAL A 164 -2.50 -6.56 -9.04
N SER A 165 -3.40 -5.77 -8.46
CA SER A 165 -4.11 -6.12 -7.21
C SER A 165 -4.87 -7.43 -7.33
N PHE A 166 -5.53 -7.69 -8.46
CA PHE A 166 -6.23 -8.95 -8.71
C PHE A 166 -5.26 -10.15 -8.82
N THR A 167 -4.08 -9.91 -9.39
CA THR A 167 -3.02 -10.92 -9.50
C THR A 167 -2.49 -11.30 -8.12
N ASP A 168 -2.25 -10.31 -7.25
CA ASP A 168 -1.83 -10.53 -5.87
C ASP A 168 -2.91 -11.24 -5.05
N TRP A 169 -4.19 -10.91 -5.28
CA TRP A 169 -5.31 -11.61 -4.66
C TRP A 169 -5.31 -13.11 -4.98
N ILE A 170 -5.06 -13.49 -6.24
CA ILE A 170 -4.95 -14.90 -6.63
C ILE A 170 -3.77 -15.57 -5.93
N GLN A 171 -2.62 -14.90 -5.82
CA GLN A 171 -1.46 -15.45 -5.12
C GLN A 171 -1.74 -15.65 -3.63
N TYR A 172 -2.29 -14.64 -2.95
CA TYR A 172 -2.64 -14.73 -1.52
C TYR A 172 -3.66 -15.84 -1.27
N LEU A 173 -4.68 -15.97 -2.12
CA LEU A 173 -5.67 -17.03 -2.01
C LEU A 173 -5.03 -18.41 -2.23
N GLY A 174 -4.22 -18.56 -3.28
CA GLY A 174 -3.52 -19.80 -3.59
C GLY A 174 -2.57 -20.24 -2.47
N LEU A 175 -1.70 -19.35 -2.02
CA LEU A 175 -0.76 -19.61 -0.92
C LEU A 175 -1.47 -19.91 0.40
N SER A 176 -2.59 -19.21 0.68
CA SER A 176 -3.45 -19.53 1.82
C SER A 176 -3.94 -20.96 1.77
N VAL A 177 -4.52 -21.37 0.63
CA VAL A 177 -5.05 -22.72 0.45
C VAL A 177 -3.95 -23.78 0.52
N ILE A 178 -2.76 -23.53 -0.04
CA ILE A 178 -1.60 -24.44 0.05
C ILE A 178 -1.19 -24.63 1.52
N LEU A 179 -0.87 -23.52 2.20
CA LEU A 179 -0.37 -23.56 3.57
C LEU A 179 -1.40 -24.17 4.53
N GLY A 180 -2.67 -23.77 4.41
CA GLY A 180 -3.73 -24.30 5.24
C GLY A 180 -4.07 -25.77 4.97
N THR A 181 -3.95 -26.24 3.73
CA THR A 181 -4.12 -27.67 3.41
C THR A 181 -2.97 -28.50 3.99
N LEU A 182 -1.73 -28.04 3.86
CA LEU A 182 -0.56 -28.68 4.48
C LEU A 182 -0.69 -28.70 6.00
N ALA A 183 -1.11 -27.58 6.61
CA ALA A 183 -1.37 -27.50 8.05
C ALA A 183 -2.50 -28.43 8.48
N PHE A 184 -3.59 -28.54 7.71
CA PHE A 184 -4.68 -29.47 7.96
C PHE A 184 -4.22 -30.93 8.02
N LEU A 185 -3.32 -31.33 7.11
CA LEU A 185 -2.74 -32.67 7.05
C LEU A 185 -1.72 -32.90 8.16
N LEU A 186 -0.74 -32.01 8.33
CA LEU A 186 0.40 -32.16 9.24
C LEU A 186 -0.01 -32.00 10.72
N LEU A 187 -0.87 -31.03 11.04
CA LEU A 187 -1.37 -30.82 12.40
C LEU A 187 -2.50 -31.80 12.78
N ARG A 188 -2.85 -32.72 11.87
CA ARG A 188 -3.90 -33.72 12.06
C ARG A 188 -5.21 -33.08 12.50
N ILE A 189 -5.66 -32.05 11.78
CA ILE A 189 -6.92 -31.38 12.11
C ILE A 189 -8.06 -32.40 11.98
N ALA A 190 -8.09 -33.22 10.92
CA ALA A 190 -8.97 -34.39 10.85
C ALA A 190 -8.55 -35.53 11.82
N PRO A 191 -9.50 -36.29 12.39
CA PRO A 191 -9.18 -37.49 13.17
C PRO A 191 -8.39 -38.52 12.33
N ALA A 192 -7.22 -38.92 12.84
CA ALA A 192 -6.33 -39.87 12.13
C ALA A 192 -6.99 -41.23 11.85
N SER A 193 -8.01 -41.62 12.63
CA SER A 193 -8.77 -42.86 12.44
C SER A 193 -9.60 -42.90 11.15
N LEU A 194 -9.80 -41.75 10.49
CA LEU A 194 -10.59 -41.65 9.25
C LEU A 194 -9.72 -41.58 8.00
N LEU A 195 -8.43 -41.32 8.17
CA LEU A 195 -7.50 -41.21 7.06
C LEU A 195 -6.94 -42.60 6.78
N ARG A 196 -7.03 -43.06 5.53
CA ARG A 196 -6.40 -44.31 5.09
C ARG A 196 -4.87 -44.19 5.17
N GLU A 197 -4.37 -43.02 4.79
CA GLU A 197 -2.95 -42.71 4.72
C GLU A 197 -2.65 -41.45 5.56
N PRO A 198 -1.49 -41.39 6.24
CA PRO A 198 -1.13 -40.27 7.11
C PRO A 198 -1.26 -38.88 6.47
N MET A 199 -0.93 -38.75 5.18
CA MET A 199 -0.79 -37.48 4.46
C MET A 199 -1.82 -37.32 3.34
N GLU A 200 -2.88 -38.12 3.32
CA GLU A 200 -3.87 -38.07 2.25
C GLU A 200 -5.29 -37.97 2.78
N ALA A 201 -5.93 -36.83 2.49
CA ALA A 201 -7.36 -36.65 2.65
C ALA A 201 -8.03 -36.54 1.25
N PRO A 202 -9.25 -37.07 1.07
CA PRO A 202 -9.97 -36.92 -0.20
C PRO A 202 -10.06 -35.45 -0.61
N GLY A 203 -9.68 -35.15 -1.85
CA GLY A 203 -9.70 -33.79 -2.40
C GLY A 203 -8.47 -32.94 -2.08
N SER A 204 -7.64 -33.29 -1.09
CA SER A 204 -6.45 -32.51 -0.71
C SER A 204 -5.43 -32.35 -1.86
N TYR A 205 -5.19 -33.41 -2.63
CA TYR A 205 -4.34 -33.35 -3.83
C TYR A 205 -4.86 -32.33 -4.85
N LYS A 206 -6.14 -32.42 -5.22
CA LYS A 206 -6.76 -31.50 -6.18
C LYS A 206 -6.72 -30.06 -5.66
N LEU A 207 -6.99 -29.87 -4.37
CA LEU A 207 -6.95 -28.57 -3.74
C LEU A 207 -5.55 -27.95 -3.83
N LEU A 208 -4.50 -28.69 -3.46
CA LEU A 208 -3.11 -28.26 -3.55
C LEU A 208 -2.69 -27.90 -4.97
N TRP A 209 -3.00 -28.75 -5.95
CA TRP A 209 -2.60 -28.50 -7.35
C TRP A 209 -3.34 -27.35 -8.01
N ILE A 210 -4.64 -27.19 -7.74
CA ILE A 210 -5.39 -26.03 -8.24
C ILE A 210 -4.83 -24.75 -7.62
N SER A 211 -4.60 -24.73 -6.30
CA SER A 211 -4.03 -23.56 -5.64
C SER A 211 -2.59 -23.26 -6.06
N TYR A 212 -1.78 -24.29 -6.30
CA TYR A 212 -0.42 -24.16 -6.82
C TYR A 212 -0.43 -23.61 -8.24
N ALA A 213 -1.24 -24.17 -9.14
CA ALA A 213 -1.35 -23.70 -10.51
C ALA A 213 -1.83 -22.24 -10.56
N ALA A 214 -2.82 -21.88 -9.75
CA ALA A 214 -3.31 -20.51 -9.65
C ALA A 214 -2.23 -19.54 -9.12
N ALA A 215 -1.57 -19.87 -8.00
CA ALA A 215 -0.51 -19.05 -7.43
C ALA A 215 0.69 -18.90 -8.37
N SER A 216 1.15 -19.99 -8.99
CA SER A 216 2.28 -19.98 -9.93
C SER A 216 1.95 -19.24 -11.22
N PHE A 217 0.74 -19.38 -11.76
CA PHE A 217 0.31 -18.59 -12.92
C PHE A 217 0.25 -17.11 -12.60
N ALA A 218 -0.35 -16.75 -11.45
CA ALA A 218 -0.40 -15.37 -10.99
C ALA A 218 1.00 -14.77 -10.75
N ALA A 219 1.94 -15.56 -10.20
CA ALA A 219 3.34 -15.13 -10.06
C ALA A 219 4.05 -15.02 -11.41
N LEU A 220 3.78 -15.89 -12.37
CA LEU A 220 4.37 -15.78 -13.71
C LEU A 220 3.94 -14.47 -14.39
N ILE A 221 2.66 -14.11 -14.33
CA ILE A 221 2.13 -12.89 -14.95
C ILE A 221 2.44 -11.62 -14.14
N SER A 222 2.79 -11.73 -12.85
CA SER A 222 3.07 -10.56 -12.02
C SER A 222 4.30 -9.79 -12.50
N LEU A 223 5.28 -10.45 -13.13
CA LEU A 223 6.47 -9.78 -13.67
C LEU A 223 6.15 -8.75 -14.75
N PRO A 224 5.54 -9.11 -15.90
CA PRO A 224 5.18 -8.12 -16.91
C PRO A 224 4.19 -7.08 -16.37
N LEU A 225 3.25 -7.46 -15.50
CA LEU A 225 2.27 -6.52 -14.96
C LEU A 225 2.89 -5.48 -14.02
N ASN A 226 3.73 -5.89 -13.07
CA ASN A 226 4.44 -4.96 -12.19
C ASN A 226 5.46 -4.13 -12.96
N THR A 227 6.14 -4.69 -13.96
CA THR A 227 7.05 -3.92 -14.83
C THR A 227 6.32 -2.76 -15.51
N LEU A 228 5.13 -3.02 -16.07
CA LEU A 228 4.31 -1.98 -16.70
C LEU A 228 3.81 -0.96 -15.69
N TYR A 229 3.39 -1.42 -14.51
CA TYR A 229 2.94 -0.57 -13.41
C TYR A 229 4.07 0.36 -12.92
N GLU A 230 5.23 -0.19 -12.58
CA GLU A 230 6.43 0.53 -12.11
C GLU A 230 6.97 1.51 -13.16
N SER A 231 6.97 1.14 -14.45
CA SER A 231 7.45 2.01 -15.53
C SER A 231 6.47 3.11 -15.95
N GLY A 232 5.21 3.01 -15.54
CA GLY A 232 4.14 3.95 -15.90
C GLY A 232 3.74 3.89 -17.38
N VAL A 233 4.07 2.81 -18.09
CA VAL A 233 3.75 2.65 -19.52
C VAL A 233 2.49 1.82 -19.73
N SER A 234 1.84 2.02 -20.88
CA SER A 234 0.62 1.28 -21.23
C SER A 234 0.91 -0.17 -21.64
N LEU A 235 -0.11 -1.03 -21.63
CA LEU A 235 0.00 -2.43 -22.09
C LEU A 235 0.52 -2.54 -23.54
N GLY A 236 0.26 -1.54 -24.39
CA GLY A 236 0.71 -1.52 -25.78
C GLY A 236 2.18 -1.16 -25.95
N GLU A 237 2.80 -0.56 -24.94
CA GLU A 237 4.21 -0.13 -24.94
C GLU A 237 5.15 -1.16 -24.30
N PHE A 238 4.63 -2.36 -24.01
CA PHE A 238 5.42 -3.46 -23.47
C PHE A 238 6.63 -3.78 -24.35
N SER A 239 7.80 -3.97 -23.73
CA SER A 239 9.00 -4.43 -24.41
C SER A 239 9.82 -5.39 -23.56
N TRP A 240 10.56 -6.28 -24.23
CA TRP A 240 11.49 -7.19 -23.57
C TRP A 240 12.64 -6.47 -22.86
N ALA A 241 12.99 -5.25 -23.32
CA ALA A 241 13.96 -4.40 -22.66
C ALA A 241 13.47 -3.95 -21.27
N LEU A 242 12.20 -3.54 -21.15
CA LEU A 242 11.60 -3.18 -19.86
C LEU A 242 11.64 -4.34 -18.87
N LEU A 243 11.26 -5.55 -19.30
CA LEU A 243 11.39 -6.76 -18.49
C LEU A 243 12.84 -7.04 -18.07
N GLY A 244 13.79 -6.85 -18.99
CA GLY A 244 15.21 -7.01 -18.72
C GLY A 244 15.71 -6.02 -17.67
N SER A 245 15.26 -4.77 -17.71
CA SER A 245 15.53 -3.75 -16.70
C SER A 245 14.89 -4.11 -15.37
N ALA A 246 13.61 -4.53 -15.36
CA ALA A 246 12.94 -4.97 -14.13
C ALA A 246 13.73 -6.09 -13.44
N LEU A 247 14.06 -7.16 -14.16
CA LEU A 247 14.78 -8.31 -13.59
C LEU A 247 16.17 -7.98 -13.03
N LYS A 248 16.87 -6.99 -13.60
CA LYS A 248 18.26 -6.66 -13.24
C LYS A 248 18.37 -5.53 -12.22
N LEU A 249 17.44 -4.58 -12.24
CA LEU A 249 17.58 -3.29 -11.55
C LEU A 249 16.54 -3.09 -10.45
N THR A 250 15.42 -3.83 -10.47
CA THR A 250 14.37 -3.69 -9.44
C THR A 250 14.51 -4.71 -8.32
N SER A 251 14.10 -4.33 -7.11
CA SER A 251 14.02 -5.28 -5.98
C SER A 251 12.99 -6.39 -6.25
N PHE A 252 11.86 -6.02 -6.87
CA PHE A 252 10.79 -6.93 -7.25
C PHE A 252 11.27 -8.01 -8.22
N GLY A 253 12.03 -7.65 -9.26
CA GLY A 253 12.57 -8.60 -10.24
C GLY A 253 13.48 -9.67 -9.62
N HIS A 254 14.33 -9.30 -8.66
CA HIS A 254 15.16 -10.25 -7.92
C HIS A 254 14.32 -11.21 -7.06
N ILE A 255 13.31 -10.68 -6.38
CA ILE A 255 12.40 -11.47 -5.55
C ILE A 255 11.56 -12.42 -6.41
N TRP A 256 11.12 -11.97 -7.58
CA TRP A 256 10.38 -12.79 -8.54
C TRP A 256 11.18 -14.01 -9.02
N MET A 257 12.49 -13.84 -9.31
CA MET A 257 13.35 -14.98 -9.67
C MET A 257 13.42 -16.02 -8.56
N LEU A 258 13.50 -15.57 -7.30
CA LEU A 258 13.45 -16.46 -6.14
C LEU A 258 12.07 -17.16 -6.01
N GLN A 259 10.97 -16.44 -6.26
CA GLN A 259 9.62 -17.03 -6.29
C GLN A 259 9.49 -18.12 -7.35
N MET A 260 10.04 -17.94 -8.55
CA MET A 260 10.01 -18.96 -9.60
C MET A 260 10.80 -20.22 -9.20
N LEU A 261 11.95 -20.05 -8.54
CA LEU A 261 12.71 -21.18 -7.99
C LEU A 261 11.90 -21.90 -6.90
N ILE A 262 11.31 -21.17 -5.96
CA ILE A 262 10.46 -21.72 -4.91
C ILE A 262 9.26 -22.47 -5.51
N ALA A 263 8.60 -21.91 -6.51
CA ALA A 263 7.46 -22.53 -7.20
C ALA A 263 7.86 -23.87 -7.84
N MET A 264 8.97 -23.91 -8.56
CA MET A 264 9.48 -25.14 -9.18
C MET A 264 9.79 -26.22 -8.13
N LEU A 265 10.49 -25.86 -7.04
CA LEU A 265 10.77 -26.79 -5.93
C LEU A 265 9.49 -27.23 -5.21
N LEU A 266 8.50 -26.35 -5.10
CA LEU A 266 7.21 -26.65 -4.49
C LEU A 266 6.45 -27.68 -5.31
N ALA A 267 6.42 -27.57 -6.64
CA ALA A 267 5.85 -28.61 -7.50
C ALA A 267 6.50 -29.99 -7.26
N VAL A 268 7.83 -30.04 -7.20
CA VAL A 268 8.56 -31.29 -6.98
C VAL A 268 8.21 -31.92 -5.63
N THR A 269 8.18 -31.11 -4.57
CA THR A 269 7.84 -31.61 -3.22
C THR A 269 6.37 -32.03 -3.11
N LEU A 270 5.44 -31.31 -3.76
CA LEU A 270 4.03 -31.69 -3.82
C LEU A 270 3.81 -33.00 -4.58
N LEU A 271 4.47 -33.21 -5.73
CA LEU A 271 4.45 -34.48 -6.45
C LEU A 271 4.96 -35.62 -5.56
N SER A 272 6.13 -35.41 -4.93
CA SER A 272 6.74 -36.42 -4.07
C SER A 272 5.94 -36.73 -2.80
N GLY A 273 5.17 -35.76 -2.27
CA GLY A 273 4.28 -35.97 -1.12
C GLY A 273 3.10 -36.90 -1.39
N TYR A 274 2.65 -36.95 -2.64
CA TYR A 274 1.48 -37.72 -3.09
C TYR A 274 1.79 -38.94 -3.95
N ASP A 275 3.06 -39.16 -4.27
CA ASP A 275 3.53 -40.37 -4.95
C ASP A 275 3.35 -41.59 -4.02
N LEU A 276 2.38 -42.45 -4.34
CA LEU A 276 2.05 -43.65 -3.57
C LEU A 276 3.11 -44.75 -3.66
N ASP A 277 3.99 -44.70 -4.66
CA ASP A 277 5.11 -45.64 -4.80
C ASP A 277 6.26 -45.30 -3.85
N ARG A 278 6.26 -44.08 -3.27
CA ARG A 278 7.28 -43.64 -2.31
C ARG A 278 6.95 -44.09 -0.89
N SER A 279 8.01 -44.37 -0.13
CA SER A 279 7.88 -44.68 1.29
C SER A 279 7.18 -43.55 2.07
N ILE A 280 6.45 -43.91 3.12
CA ILE A 280 5.73 -42.94 3.94
C ILE A 280 6.64 -41.86 4.55
N ARG A 281 7.91 -42.19 4.84
CA ARG A 281 8.89 -41.23 5.34
C ARG A 281 9.17 -40.15 4.30
N VAL A 282 9.38 -40.54 3.04
CA VAL A 282 9.61 -39.60 1.94
C VAL A 282 8.40 -38.69 1.77
N ARG A 283 7.19 -39.24 1.74
CA ARG A 283 5.95 -38.45 1.62
C ARG A 283 5.79 -37.41 2.74
N ILE A 284 6.11 -37.78 3.98
CA ILE A 284 6.08 -36.88 5.14
C ILE A 284 7.13 -35.77 5.00
N TRP A 285 8.37 -36.12 4.70
CA TRP A 285 9.45 -35.13 4.52
C TRP A 285 9.19 -34.19 3.34
N SER A 286 8.64 -34.70 2.25
CA SER A 286 8.21 -33.88 1.10
C SER A 286 7.08 -32.93 1.48
N SER A 287 6.14 -33.35 2.33
CA SER A 287 5.07 -32.47 2.85
C SER A 287 5.63 -31.35 3.75
N TYR A 288 6.63 -31.64 4.59
CA TYR A 288 7.35 -30.60 5.35
C TYR A 288 8.17 -29.68 4.43
N GLY A 289 8.78 -30.23 3.37
CA GLY A 289 9.46 -29.45 2.33
C GLY A 289 8.50 -28.49 1.64
N SER A 290 7.30 -28.95 1.25
CA SER A 290 6.26 -28.08 0.69
C SER A 290 5.81 -27.00 1.66
N LEU A 291 5.72 -27.31 2.97
CA LEU A 291 5.38 -26.32 4.00
C LEU A 291 6.46 -25.23 4.10
N LEU A 292 7.73 -25.63 4.15
CA LEU A 292 8.86 -24.69 4.20
C LEU A 292 8.92 -23.81 2.95
N LEU A 293 8.68 -24.38 1.77
CA LEU A 293 8.65 -23.62 0.51
C LEU A 293 7.47 -22.66 0.43
N ALA A 294 6.27 -23.07 0.90
CA ALA A 294 5.12 -22.18 0.99
C ALA A 294 5.36 -21.02 1.98
N LEU A 295 6.01 -21.29 3.12
CA LEU A 295 6.45 -20.25 4.06
C LEU A 295 7.50 -19.34 3.42
N GLY A 296 8.47 -19.90 2.70
CA GLY A 296 9.46 -19.12 1.95
C GLY A 296 8.81 -18.19 0.92
N TRP A 297 7.79 -18.66 0.20
CA TRP A 297 7.03 -17.82 -0.73
C TRP A 297 6.30 -16.68 0.01
N LEU A 298 5.63 -16.94 1.13
CA LEU A 298 5.03 -15.87 1.93
C LEU A 298 6.06 -14.86 2.43
N LEU A 299 7.27 -15.31 2.79
CA LEU A 299 8.36 -14.40 3.17
C LEU A 299 8.78 -13.50 2.01
N THR A 300 8.83 -14.02 0.78
CA THR A 300 9.13 -13.17 -0.39
C THR A 300 8.12 -12.05 -0.58
N HIS A 301 6.83 -12.27 -0.30
CA HIS A 301 5.82 -11.21 -0.33
C HIS A 301 6.05 -10.17 0.76
N ALA A 302 6.40 -10.60 1.97
CA ALA A 302 6.70 -9.68 3.07
C ALA A 302 7.96 -8.83 2.82
N MET A 303 8.83 -9.24 1.90
CA MET A 303 10.02 -8.51 1.46
C MET A 303 9.73 -7.47 0.36
N THR A 304 8.48 -7.34 -0.07
CA THR A 304 8.01 -6.37 -1.08
C THR A 304 6.97 -5.41 -0.47
N GLY A 305 6.70 -4.28 -1.12
CA GLY A 305 5.70 -3.31 -0.65
C GLY A 305 6.11 -2.53 0.59
N HIS A 306 5.12 -1.96 1.28
CA HIS A 306 5.29 -1.08 2.45
C HIS A 306 6.28 -1.57 3.52
N PRO A 307 6.30 -2.86 3.92
CA PRO A 307 7.25 -3.34 4.93
C PRO A 307 8.72 -3.27 4.49
N ALA A 308 8.99 -3.28 3.18
CA ALA A 308 10.34 -3.25 2.63
C ALA A 308 10.99 -1.85 2.66
N ALA A 309 10.17 -0.80 2.64
CA ALA A 309 10.58 0.60 2.69
C ALA A 309 10.59 1.20 4.11
N ALA A 310 10.08 0.47 5.11
CA ALA A 310 10.08 0.94 6.50
C ALA A 310 11.51 1.13 7.04
N GLU A 311 11.73 2.16 7.87
CA GLU A 311 13.02 2.43 8.53
C GLU A 311 13.56 1.18 9.25
N GLN A 312 12.69 0.52 10.03
CA GLN A 312 13.00 -0.76 10.68
C GLN A 312 12.60 -1.94 9.79
N ARG A 313 13.22 -2.03 8.61
CA ARG A 313 12.89 -3.02 7.57
C ARG A 313 12.75 -4.45 8.10
N VAL A 314 13.72 -4.95 8.88
CA VAL A 314 13.69 -6.33 9.40
C VAL A 314 12.47 -6.58 10.26
N LEU A 315 12.11 -5.62 11.12
CA LEU A 315 10.96 -5.73 12.01
C LEU A 315 9.66 -5.71 11.21
N ALA A 316 9.53 -4.76 10.28
CA ALA A 316 8.35 -4.61 9.44
C ALA A 316 8.10 -5.85 8.57
N VAL A 317 9.13 -6.33 7.87
CA VAL A 317 9.07 -7.58 7.07
C VAL A 317 8.69 -8.77 7.95
N THR A 318 9.23 -8.87 9.17
CA THR A 318 8.90 -9.97 10.09
C THR A 318 7.43 -9.91 10.52
N MET A 319 6.93 -8.73 10.88
CA MET A 319 5.53 -8.54 11.28
C MET A 319 4.58 -8.87 10.13
N ASP A 320 4.88 -8.43 8.92
CA ASP A 320 4.08 -8.76 7.74
C ASP A 320 4.12 -10.25 7.40
N PHE A 321 5.30 -10.88 7.42
CA PHE A 321 5.44 -12.33 7.23
C PHE A 321 4.59 -13.11 8.23
N VAL A 322 4.65 -12.75 9.51
CA VAL A 322 3.86 -13.39 10.57
C VAL A 322 2.36 -13.13 10.38
N HIS A 323 1.96 -11.94 9.92
CA HIS A 323 0.59 -11.62 9.55
C HIS A 323 0.08 -12.51 8.40
N LEU A 324 0.86 -12.61 7.31
CA LEU A 324 0.55 -13.42 6.15
C LEU A 324 0.42 -14.91 6.50
N VAL A 325 1.33 -15.45 7.31
CA VAL A 325 1.26 -16.85 7.78
C VAL A 325 0.01 -17.10 8.60
N ALA A 326 -0.37 -16.18 9.50
CA ALA A 326 -1.56 -16.32 10.32
C ALA A 326 -2.86 -16.27 9.46
N ALA A 327 -2.92 -15.36 8.48
CA ALA A 327 -4.04 -15.24 7.54
C ALA A 327 -4.15 -16.51 6.67
N ALA A 328 -3.02 -16.93 6.09
CA ALA A 328 -2.92 -18.11 5.24
C ALA A 328 -3.35 -19.38 5.98
N PHE A 329 -2.90 -19.53 7.24
CA PHE A 329 -3.30 -20.63 8.09
C PHE A 329 -4.82 -20.63 8.34
N TRP A 330 -5.40 -19.50 8.74
CA TRP A 330 -6.83 -19.42 9.08
C TRP A 330 -7.70 -19.73 7.86
N ILE A 331 -7.56 -18.95 6.79
CA ILE A 331 -8.42 -19.07 5.60
C ILE A 331 -8.19 -20.41 4.90
N GLY A 332 -6.93 -20.83 4.79
CA GLY A 332 -6.56 -22.07 4.15
C GLY A 332 -7.05 -23.31 4.89
N ALA A 333 -6.90 -23.37 6.22
CA ALA A 333 -7.33 -24.53 6.98
C ALA A 333 -8.86 -24.64 7.01
N LEU A 334 -9.59 -23.53 7.04
CA LEU A 334 -11.05 -23.52 6.85
C LEU A 334 -11.43 -24.06 5.46
N THR A 335 -10.70 -23.68 4.41
CA THR A 335 -10.94 -24.18 3.05
C THR A 335 -10.68 -25.69 2.97
N ALA A 336 -9.57 -26.15 3.52
CA ALA A 336 -9.24 -27.57 3.59
C ALA A 336 -10.28 -28.36 4.38
N MET A 337 -10.79 -27.82 5.49
CA MET A 337 -11.90 -28.42 6.24
C MET A 337 -13.19 -28.49 5.41
N ALA A 338 -13.54 -27.43 4.69
CA ALA A 338 -14.74 -27.37 3.86
C ALA A 338 -14.71 -28.38 2.70
N VAL A 339 -13.54 -28.66 2.15
CA VAL A 339 -13.36 -29.56 0.99
C VAL A 339 -13.10 -31.00 1.41
N CYS A 340 -12.24 -31.22 2.41
CA CYS A 340 -11.75 -32.56 2.76
C CYS A 340 -12.64 -33.30 3.77
N LEU A 341 -13.34 -32.60 4.67
CA LEU A 341 -14.18 -33.27 5.69
C LEU A 341 -15.48 -33.88 5.15
N PRO A 342 -16.23 -33.26 4.21
CA PRO A 342 -17.45 -33.88 3.67
C PRO A 342 -17.22 -35.29 3.10
N PRO A 343 -16.30 -35.53 2.14
CA PRO A 343 -16.10 -36.87 1.57
C PRO A 343 -15.62 -37.91 2.60
N LEU A 344 -14.95 -37.48 3.67
CA LEU A 344 -14.55 -38.36 4.79
C LEU A 344 -15.71 -38.80 5.67
N THR A 345 -16.83 -38.07 5.66
CA THR A 345 -17.91 -38.21 6.64
C THR A 345 -19.29 -38.46 6.04
N ASP A 346 -19.43 -38.37 4.71
CA ASP A 346 -20.69 -38.59 4.00
C ASP A 346 -21.26 -40.00 4.21
N ARG A 347 -20.39 -41.00 4.38
CA ARG A 347 -20.78 -42.39 4.65
C ARG A 347 -21.07 -42.67 6.14
N LEU A 348 -20.79 -41.72 7.03
CA LEU A 348 -20.98 -41.91 8.48
C LEU A 348 -22.41 -41.54 8.91
N PRO A 349 -22.97 -42.23 9.94
CA PRO A 349 -24.20 -41.81 10.60
C PRO A 349 -24.11 -40.38 11.11
N ALA A 350 -25.23 -39.65 11.15
CA ALA A 350 -25.28 -38.22 11.49
C ALA A 350 -24.60 -37.88 12.83
N LYS A 351 -24.71 -38.77 13.83
CA LYS A 351 -24.06 -38.61 15.14
C LYS A 351 -22.53 -38.66 15.05
N LEU A 352 -21.98 -39.72 14.43
CA LEU A 352 -20.53 -39.86 14.23
C LEU A 352 -19.98 -38.75 13.33
N ARG A 353 -20.72 -38.37 12.28
CA ARG A 353 -20.38 -37.20 11.45
C ARG A 353 -20.20 -35.96 12.32
N GLY A 354 -21.16 -35.66 13.21
CA GLY A 354 -21.07 -34.54 14.14
C GLY A 354 -19.84 -34.59 15.04
N GLU A 355 -19.49 -35.76 15.59
CA GLU A 355 -18.31 -35.96 16.43
C GLU A 355 -16.99 -35.67 15.69
N VAL A 356 -16.90 -36.07 14.42
CA VAL A 356 -15.72 -35.83 13.58
C VAL A 356 -15.55 -34.35 13.27
N TYR A 357 -16.62 -33.68 12.84
CA TYR A 357 -16.60 -32.22 12.62
C TYR A 357 -16.23 -31.48 13.90
N TRP A 358 -16.74 -31.92 15.04
CA TRP A 358 -16.41 -31.33 16.33
C TRP A 358 -14.95 -31.49 16.71
N ALA A 359 -14.38 -32.69 16.53
CA ALA A 359 -12.99 -32.95 16.83
C ALA A 359 -12.06 -32.08 15.96
N ALA A 360 -12.38 -31.96 14.66
CA ALA A 360 -11.65 -31.11 13.73
C ALA A 360 -11.75 -29.63 14.11
N LEU A 361 -12.97 -29.14 14.36
CA LEU A 361 -13.21 -27.75 14.74
C LEU A 361 -12.54 -27.40 16.07
N ARG A 362 -12.58 -28.28 17.08
CA ARG A 362 -11.90 -28.03 18.37
C ARG A 362 -10.38 -27.91 18.23
N ARG A 363 -9.76 -28.74 17.39
CA ARG A 363 -8.33 -28.66 17.09
C ARG A 363 -8.00 -27.37 16.34
N PHE A 364 -8.81 -27.04 15.34
CA PHE A 364 -8.67 -25.80 14.59
C PHE A 364 -8.83 -24.57 15.49
N THR A 365 -9.88 -24.48 16.32
CA THR A 365 -10.13 -23.33 17.20
C THR A 365 -8.96 -23.03 18.14
N ALA A 366 -8.24 -24.05 18.63
CA ALA A 366 -7.07 -23.84 19.48
C ALA A 366 -5.95 -23.06 18.75
N TRP A 367 -5.73 -23.37 17.47
CA TRP A 367 -4.77 -22.65 16.63
C TRP A 367 -5.35 -21.33 16.10
N GLY A 368 -6.63 -21.32 15.74
CA GLY A 368 -7.33 -20.16 15.20
C GLY A 368 -7.33 -18.97 16.15
N ILE A 369 -7.50 -19.18 17.46
CA ILE A 369 -7.38 -18.09 18.45
C ILE A 369 -5.98 -17.47 18.44
N GLY A 370 -4.93 -18.30 18.34
CA GLY A 370 -3.55 -17.83 18.21
C GLY A 370 -3.35 -17.03 16.93
N ALA A 371 -3.85 -17.53 15.79
CA ALA A 371 -3.78 -16.83 14.51
C ALA A 371 -4.51 -15.47 14.55
N VAL A 372 -5.70 -15.39 15.16
CA VAL A 372 -6.44 -14.13 15.34
C VAL A 372 -5.63 -13.14 16.19
N ALA A 373 -5.09 -13.59 17.33
CA ALA A 373 -4.30 -12.71 18.21
C ALA A 373 -3.07 -12.15 17.49
N VAL A 374 -2.40 -13.00 16.71
CA VAL A 374 -1.28 -12.59 15.86
C VAL A 374 -1.72 -11.56 14.82
N LEU A 375 -2.80 -11.81 14.07
CA LEU A 375 -3.31 -10.90 13.04
C LEU A 375 -3.69 -9.53 13.61
N VAL A 376 -4.30 -9.49 14.79
CA VAL A 376 -4.68 -8.23 15.45
C VAL A 376 -3.43 -7.45 15.84
N ALA A 377 -2.43 -8.09 16.46
CA ALA A 377 -1.21 -7.39 16.86
C ALA A 377 -0.38 -6.90 15.69
N THR A 378 -0.11 -7.77 14.72
CA THR A 378 0.68 -7.39 13.55
C THR A 378 -0.09 -6.36 12.72
N GLY A 379 -1.42 -6.45 12.64
CA GLY A 379 -2.26 -5.44 12.00
C GLY A 379 -2.23 -4.07 12.70
N ILE A 380 -2.25 -4.03 14.04
CA ILE A 380 -2.07 -2.79 14.81
C ILE A 380 -0.68 -2.21 14.54
N TYR A 381 0.36 -3.03 14.63
CA TYR A 381 1.73 -2.61 14.32
C TYR A 381 1.83 -2.02 12.91
N SER A 382 1.35 -2.73 11.89
CA SER A 382 1.39 -2.25 10.51
C SER A 382 0.61 -0.93 10.34
N SER A 383 -0.53 -0.79 11.01
CA SER A 383 -1.31 0.46 10.95
C SER A 383 -0.55 1.65 11.54
N LEU A 384 0.21 1.44 12.62
CA LEU A 384 1.01 2.49 13.26
C LEU A 384 2.26 2.88 12.46
N VAL A 385 2.81 1.94 11.68
CA VAL A 385 4.02 2.20 10.87
C VAL A 385 3.66 2.82 9.52
N ILE A 386 2.50 2.47 8.96
CA ILE A 386 2.19 2.79 7.56
C ILE A 386 1.30 4.04 7.43
N LEU A 387 0.37 4.27 8.37
CA LEU A 387 -0.52 5.43 8.28
C LEU A 387 0.20 6.72 8.68
N PRO A 388 0.07 7.81 7.91
CA PRO A 388 0.62 9.11 8.28
C PRO A 388 -0.06 9.71 9.50
N ASP A 389 0.66 10.61 10.18
CA ASP A 389 0.12 11.36 11.30
C ASP A 389 -0.73 12.57 10.88
N PRO A 390 -1.83 12.88 11.60
CA PRO A 390 -2.36 12.13 12.75
C PRO A 390 -3.16 10.88 12.32
N LEU A 391 -2.85 9.72 12.95
CA LEU A 391 -3.44 8.40 12.64
C LEU A 391 -4.96 8.40 12.45
N LEU A 392 -5.69 9.02 13.39
CA LEU A 392 -7.16 9.05 13.37
C LEU A 392 -7.69 9.79 12.15
N ASN A 393 -7.06 10.90 11.74
CA ASN A 393 -7.47 11.64 10.56
C ASN A 393 -7.24 10.76 9.32
N SER A 394 -6.02 10.27 9.17
CA SER A 394 -5.61 9.45 8.01
C SER A 394 -6.47 8.20 7.84
N LEU A 395 -6.93 7.60 8.94
CA LEU A 395 -7.81 6.43 8.90
C LEU A 395 -9.16 6.72 8.21
N PHE A 396 -9.69 7.94 8.33
CA PHE A 396 -10.99 8.31 7.77
C PHE A 396 -10.91 9.15 6.50
N THR A 397 -9.76 9.77 6.21
CA THR A 397 -9.59 10.68 5.07
C THR A 397 -8.81 10.10 3.91
N THR A 398 -7.99 9.06 4.11
CA THR A 398 -7.21 8.43 3.02
C THR A 398 -7.90 7.19 2.46
N ALA A 399 -7.68 6.92 1.17
CA ALA A 399 -8.20 5.71 0.54
C ALA A 399 -7.67 4.42 1.22
N TYR A 400 -6.41 4.45 1.65
CA TYR A 400 -5.80 3.37 2.42
C TYR A 400 -6.53 3.15 3.76
N GLY A 401 -6.79 4.23 4.51
CA GLY A 401 -7.51 4.19 5.78
C GLY A 401 -8.91 3.61 5.64
N LEU A 402 -9.66 4.02 4.62
CA LEU A 402 -11.01 3.51 4.34
C LEU A 402 -11.03 2.02 4.00
N VAL A 403 -10.08 1.54 3.18
CA VAL A 403 -9.96 0.10 2.87
C VAL A 403 -9.54 -0.69 4.10
N LEU A 404 -8.66 -0.13 4.95
CA LEU A 404 -8.28 -0.73 6.23
C LEU A 404 -9.47 -0.85 7.19
N ILE A 405 -10.32 0.18 7.30
CA ILE A 405 -11.58 0.09 8.06
C ILE A 405 -12.43 -1.06 7.52
N GLY A 406 -12.57 -1.19 6.20
CA GLY A 406 -13.26 -2.30 5.56
C GLY A 406 -12.72 -3.66 5.99
N LYS A 407 -11.39 -3.84 6.00
CA LYS A 407 -10.74 -5.07 6.51
C LYS A 407 -11.01 -5.32 7.99
N ILE A 408 -10.98 -4.29 8.83
CA ILE A 408 -11.25 -4.40 10.27
C ILE A 408 -12.70 -4.84 10.51
N LEU A 409 -13.66 -4.24 9.81
CA LEU A 409 -15.08 -4.60 9.91
C LEU A 409 -15.31 -6.06 9.48
N LEU A 410 -14.72 -6.49 8.36
CA LEU A 410 -14.81 -7.87 7.90
C LEU A 410 -14.10 -8.86 8.85
N LEU A 411 -12.99 -8.46 9.46
CA LEU A 411 -12.33 -9.26 10.49
C LEU A 411 -13.24 -9.47 11.71
N ILE A 412 -13.94 -8.42 12.15
CA ILE A 412 -14.94 -8.53 13.24
C ILE A 412 -16.06 -9.51 12.84
N VAL A 413 -16.53 -9.45 11.59
CA VAL A 413 -17.51 -10.42 11.06
C VAL A 413 -16.96 -11.86 11.09
N MET A 414 -15.71 -12.08 10.67
CA MET A 414 -15.06 -13.40 10.74
C MET A 414 -14.90 -13.91 12.17
N ILE A 415 -14.53 -13.04 13.12
CA ILE A 415 -14.49 -13.39 14.54
C ILE A 415 -15.90 -13.77 15.03
N GLY A 416 -16.94 -13.06 14.58
CA GLY A 416 -18.34 -13.42 14.84
C GLY A 416 -18.68 -14.84 14.36
N PHE A 417 -18.29 -15.21 13.13
CA PHE A 417 -18.45 -16.58 12.62
C PHE A 417 -17.69 -17.59 13.49
N ALA A 418 -16.41 -17.32 13.80
CA ALA A 418 -15.60 -18.20 14.63
C ALA A 418 -16.23 -18.45 16.02
N LEU A 419 -16.79 -17.42 16.66
CA LEU A 419 -17.50 -17.53 17.93
C LEU A 419 -18.80 -18.34 17.82
N ILE A 420 -19.59 -18.12 16.76
CA ILE A 420 -20.81 -18.89 16.49
C ILE A 420 -20.46 -20.36 16.26
N HIS A 421 -19.42 -20.65 15.49
CA HIS A 421 -18.92 -21.99 15.23
C HIS A 421 -18.44 -22.65 16.52
N ALA A 422 -17.69 -21.95 17.37
CA ALA A 422 -17.26 -22.45 18.67
C ALA A 422 -18.44 -22.76 19.61
N LYS A 423 -19.49 -21.94 19.62
CA LYS A 423 -20.71 -22.18 20.42
C LYS A 423 -21.52 -23.36 19.86
N ARG A 424 -21.78 -23.40 18.56
CA ARG A 424 -22.55 -24.48 17.90
C ARG A 424 -21.83 -25.81 17.96
N ALA A 425 -20.49 -25.81 17.92
CA ALA A 425 -19.69 -27.01 18.17
C ALA A 425 -20.04 -27.64 19.52
N ARG A 426 -20.22 -26.83 20.58
CA ARG A 426 -20.62 -27.34 21.90
C ARG A 426 -22.04 -27.92 21.93
N ALA A 427 -22.91 -27.52 21.00
CA ALA A 427 -24.33 -27.91 20.97
C ALA A 427 -24.65 -29.16 20.12
N ALA A 428 -23.64 -29.82 19.52
CA ALA A 428 -23.75 -31.14 18.83
C ALA A 428 -24.76 -31.27 17.66
N THR A 429 -25.28 -30.18 17.09
CA THR A 429 -26.23 -30.23 15.95
C THR A 429 -25.52 -30.08 14.59
N GLY A 430 -25.03 -31.19 14.02
CA GLY A 430 -24.22 -31.24 12.79
C GLY A 430 -24.91 -30.94 11.46
N LYS A 431 -26.10 -30.30 11.42
CA LYS A 431 -26.87 -30.10 10.16
C LYS A 431 -26.77 -28.71 9.52
N GLN A 432 -26.18 -27.70 10.19
CA GLN A 432 -26.25 -26.29 9.75
C GLN A 432 -24.90 -25.62 9.44
N LEU A 433 -23.79 -26.36 9.45
CA LEU A 433 -22.44 -25.76 9.39
C LEU A 433 -22.06 -25.25 7.98
N SER A 434 -22.59 -25.84 6.90
CA SER A 434 -22.07 -25.61 5.54
C SER A 434 -22.38 -24.23 4.95
N ARG A 435 -23.57 -23.65 5.20
CA ARG A 435 -23.93 -22.33 4.67
C ARG A 435 -23.14 -21.21 5.36
N SER A 436 -22.99 -21.28 6.69
CA SER A 436 -22.17 -20.33 7.45
C SER A 436 -20.69 -20.43 7.09
N LEU A 437 -20.16 -21.64 6.85
CA LEU A 437 -18.76 -21.83 6.45
C LEU A 437 -18.48 -21.23 5.07
N LYS A 438 -19.40 -21.35 4.11
CA LYS A 438 -19.28 -20.69 2.80
C LYS A 438 -19.24 -19.16 2.93
N ALA A 439 -20.07 -18.59 3.81
CA ALA A 439 -20.08 -17.15 4.07
C ALA A 439 -18.77 -16.69 4.75
N GLU A 440 -18.25 -17.47 5.71
CA GLU A 440 -16.96 -17.20 6.35
C GLU A 440 -15.80 -17.24 5.35
N LEU A 441 -15.78 -18.24 4.46
CA LEU A 441 -14.77 -18.34 3.39
C LEU A 441 -14.87 -17.19 2.37
N ALA A 442 -16.09 -16.81 1.98
CA ALA A 442 -16.29 -15.65 1.11
C ALA A 442 -15.80 -14.36 1.78
N THR A 443 -16.07 -14.19 3.08
CA THR A 443 -15.57 -13.06 3.87
C THR A 443 -14.03 -13.05 3.90
N GLY A 444 -13.39 -14.19 4.16
CA GLY A 444 -11.93 -14.32 4.12
C GLY A 444 -11.34 -13.99 2.75
N ALA A 445 -11.96 -14.46 1.67
CA ALA A 445 -11.54 -14.13 0.31
C ALA A 445 -11.64 -12.63 0.01
N ILE A 446 -12.68 -11.94 0.49
CA ILE A 446 -12.82 -10.48 0.37
C ILE A 446 -11.75 -9.76 1.19
N ILE A 447 -11.44 -10.22 2.42
CA ILE A 447 -10.35 -9.64 3.22
C ILE A 447 -9.01 -9.73 2.49
N LEU A 448 -8.71 -10.87 1.84
CA LEU A 448 -7.50 -11.01 1.02
C LEU A 448 -7.52 -10.09 -0.20
N ALA A 449 -8.69 -9.85 -0.81
CA ALA A 449 -8.81 -8.91 -1.93
C ALA A 449 -8.53 -7.48 -1.46
N LEU A 450 -9.09 -7.06 -0.33
CA LEU A 450 -8.79 -5.75 0.26
C LEU A 450 -7.31 -5.66 0.67
N ALA A 451 -6.70 -6.74 1.14
CA ALA A 451 -5.26 -6.77 1.41
C ALA A 451 -4.43 -6.53 0.16
N ALA A 452 -4.78 -7.18 -0.96
CA ALA A 452 -4.13 -6.98 -2.25
C ALA A 452 -4.39 -5.59 -2.87
N VAL A 453 -5.47 -4.91 -2.49
CA VAL A 453 -5.69 -3.51 -2.88
C VAL A 453 -4.82 -2.57 -2.05
N LEU A 454 -4.67 -2.83 -0.74
CA LEU A 454 -3.82 -2.01 0.14
C LEU A 454 -2.34 -2.02 -0.24
N THR A 455 -1.83 -3.09 -0.87
CA THR A 455 -0.44 -3.16 -1.31
C THR A 455 -0.10 -2.16 -2.42
N HIS A 456 -1.12 -1.73 -3.18
CA HIS A 456 -0.97 -0.77 -4.29
C HIS A 456 -1.60 0.59 -4.01
N LEU A 457 -2.20 0.78 -2.83
CA LEU A 457 -2.67 2.08 -2.37
C LEU A 457 -1.54 2.80 -1.65
N SER A 458 -1.45 4.10 -1.87
CA SER A 458 -0.57 4.99 -1.14
C SER A 458 -1.23 5.42 0.18
N PRO A 459 -0.73 5.01 1.37
CA PRO A 459 -1.22 5.45 2.68
C PRO A 459 -1.30 6.96 2.91
N GLY A 460 -0.56 7.78 2.15
CA GLY A 460 -0.39 9.21 2.38
C GLY A 460 -1.16 10.16 1.47
N GLN A 461 -1.84 9.69 0.42
CA GLN A 461 -2.63 10.60 -0.41
C GLN A 461 -3.97 10.91 0.27
N PRO A 462 -4.22 12.17 0.69
CA PRO A 462 -5.53 12.56 1.17
C PRO A 462 -6.55 12.38 0.04
N ALA A 463 -7.84 12.23 0.37
CA ALA A 463 -8.89 12.29 -0.64
C ALA A 463 -8.90 13.68 -1.32
N PRO A 464 -9.29 13.79 -2.61
CA PRO A 464 -9.39 15.07 -3.30
C PRO A 464 -10.20 16.07 -2.48
N VAL A 465 -9.60 17.20 -2.14
CA VAL A 465 -10.30 18.28 -1.42
C VAL A 465 -11.09 19.07 -2.46
N GLY A 466 -12.35 19.36 -2.15
CA GLY A 466 -13.13 20.34 -2.92
C GLY A 466 -12.61 21.77 -2.70
N PRO A 467 -13.26 22.77 -3.31
CA PRO A 467 -12.83 24.16 -3.20
C PRO A 467 -12.70 24.60 -1.74
N TYR A 468 -11.59 25.26 -1.42
CA TYR A 468 -11.34 25.84 -0.11
C TYR A 468 -12.04 27.19 0.01
N LYS A 469 -12.64 27.44 1.18
CA LYS A 469 -13.15 28.77 1.57
C LYS A 469 -12.87 29.02 3.04
N GLY A 470 -12.02 30.00 3.31
CA GLY A 470 -11.66 30.44 4.66
C GLY A 470 -11.97 31.91 4.88
N THR A 471 -12.22 32.28 6.12
CA THR A 471 -12.44 33.67 6.52
C THR A 471 -11.63 33.97 7.78
N GLN A 472 -10.91 35.08 7.79
CA GLN A 472 -10.12 35.56 8.93
C GLN A 472 -10.50 37.01 9.25
N THR A 473 -10.47 37.36 10.53
CA THR A 473 -10.72 38.72 11.00
C THR A 473 -9.39 39.33 11.43
N THR A 474 -9.08 40.49 10.88
CA THR A 474 -7.89 41.29 11.17
C THR A 474 -8.07 42.07 12.48
N GLU A 475 -7.00 42.65 13.02
CA GLU A 475 -7.04 43.41 14.28
C GLU A 475 -7.98 44.63 14.23
N ASP A 476 -8.16 45.22 13.05
CA ASP A 476 -9.05 46.38 12.84
C ASP A 476 -10.54 45.99 12.67
N GLY A 477 -10.85 44.69 12.74
CA GLY A 477 -12.19 44.14 12.58
C GLY A 477 -12.60 43.89 11.12
N SER A 478 -11.72 44.11 10.15
CA SER A 478 -11.96 43.75 8.75
C SER A 478 -11.87 42.23 8.56
N VAL A 479 -12.76 41.71 7.74
CA VAL A 479 -12.93 40.29 7.45
C VAL A 479 -12.40 39.99 6.06
N ILE A 480 -11.30 39.24 5.98
CA ILE A 480 -10.68 38.76 4.75
C ILE A 480 -11.20 37.35 4.48
N THR A 481 -11.73 37.11 3.28
CA THR A 481 -12.18 35.80 2.81
C THR A 481 -11.31 35.36 1.64
N LEU A 482 -10.68 34.19 1.77
CA LEU A 482 -9.93 33.53 0.72
C LEU A 482 -10.72 32.32 0.20
N GLN A 483 -10.88 32.23 -1.11
CA GLN A 483 -11.42 31.06 -1.80
C GLN A 483 -10.37 30.54 -2.78
N VAL A 484 -10.15 29.22 -2.79
CA VAL A 484 -9.25 28.54 -3.73
C VAL A 484 -10.02 27.40 -4.37
N SER A 485 -10.14 27.40 -5.69
CA SER A 485 -10.90 26.37 -6.43
C SER A 485 -10.10 25.85 -7.62
N PRO A 486 -9.92 24.53 -7.79
CA PRO A 486 -10.51 23.44 -7.01
C PRO A 486 -9.82 23.13 -5.67
N ASN A 487 -8.75 23.84 -5.30
CA ASN A 487 -7.86 23.49 -4.17
C ASN A 487 -7.16 22.14 -4.38
N ALA A 488 -6.60 21.97 -5.58
CA ALA A 488 -5.90 20.76 -6.00
C ALA A 488 -4.58 21.11 -6.70
N VAL A 489 -3.71 20.13 -6.89
CA VAL A 489 -2.50 20.29 -7.70
C VAL A 489 -2.89 20.65 -9.14
N GLY A 490 -2.25 21.67 -9.70
CA GLY A 490 -2.53 22.25 -11.01
C GLY A 490 -3.10 23.67 -10.89
N GLU A 491 -3.90 24.04 -11.90
CA GLU A 491 -4.48 25.38 -12.03
C GLU A 491 -5.58 25.60 -10.97
N ASN A 492 -5.47 26.70 -10.23
CA ASN A 492 -6.43 27.12 -9.22
C ASN A 492 -6.82 28.58 -9.45
N GLN A 493 -8.09 28.89 -9.22
CA GLN A 493 -8.55 30.25 -9.06
C GLN A 493 -8.45 30.65 -7.60
N PHE A 494 -7.65 31.67 -7.32
CA PHE A 494 -7.56 32.34 -6.03
C PHE A 494 -8.48 33.56 -6.05
N GLU A 495 -9.42 33.61 -5.11
CA GLU A 495 -10.36 34.72 -4.96
C GLU A 495 -10.26 35.29 -3.54
N VAL A 496 -9.92 36.57 -3.44
CA VAL A 496 -9.86 37.33 -2.19
C VAL A 496 -10.97 38.36 -2.17
N SER A 497 -11.73 38.42 -1.07
CA SER A 497 -12.67 39.49 -0.81
C SER A 497 -12.51 40.01 0.62
N ILE A 498 -12.58 41.32 0.79
CA ILE A 498 -12.36 41.99 2.07
C ILE A 498 -13.60 42.81 2.42
N LYS A 499 -14.11 42.65 3.63
CA LYS A 499 -15.20 43.47 4.19
C LYS A 499 -14.70 44.20 5.44
N ARG A 500 -14.97 45.50 5.58
CA ARG A 500 -14.67 46.23 6.81
C ARG A 500 -15.61 45.79 7.95
N ALA A 501 -15.28 46.22 9.17
CA ALA A 501 -16.10 45.97 10.36
C ALA A 501 -17.56 46.47 10.23
N ASP A 502 -17.81 47.46 9.37
CA ASP A 502 -19.14 48.00 9.05
C ASP A 502 -19.93 47.14 8.04
N GLY A 503 -19.32 46.06 7.52
CA GLY A 503 -19.89 45.16 6.52
C GLY A 503 -19.72 45.59 5.07
N ASN A 504 -19.15 46.77 4.80
CA ASN A 504 -18.92 47.26 3.44
C ASN A 504 -17.72 46.56 2.80
N ILE A 505 -17.84 46.24 1.51
CA ILE A 505 -16.76 45.62 0.72
C ILE A 505 -15.69 46.68 0.43
N VAL A 506 -14.44 46.34 0.71
CA VAL A 506 -13.26 47.16 0.38
C VAL A 506 -13.04 47.07 -1.13
N LYS A 507 -13.05 48.22 -1.81
CA LYS A 507 -12.86 48.34 -3.27
C LYS A 507 -11.66 49.21 -3.64
N ASP A 508 -11.04 49.81 -2.64
CA ASP A 508 -9.92 50.75 -2.72
C ASP A 508 -8.57 50.07 -2.50
N LEU A 509 -8.45 48.78 -2.87
CA LEU A 509 -7.16 48.09 -2.85
C LEU A 509 -6.34 48.43 -4.10
N GLU A 510 -5.10 48.85 -3.90
CA GLU A 510 -4.12 49.09 -4.97
C GLU A 510 -3.44 47.78 -5.38
N GLN A 511 -3.24 46.84 -4.43
CA GLN A 511 -2.62 45.54 -4.68
C GLN A 511 -3.07 44.50 -3.66
N VAL A 512 -3.21 43.25 -4.10
CA VAL A 512 -3.32 42.09 -3.20
C VAL A 512 -2.21 41.12 -3.57
N THR A 513 -1.38 40.74 -2.60
CA THR A 513 -0.33 39.74 -2.75
C THR A 513 -0.68 38.52 -1.92
N LEU A 514 -0.57 37.34 -2.50
CA LEU A 514 -0.68 36.06 -1.81
C LEU A 514 0.71 35.44 -1.70
N SER A 515 1.23 35.25 -0.50
CA SER A 515 2.47 34.51 -0.27
C SER A 515 2.13 33.08 0.16
N LEU A 516 2.38 32.11 -0.71
CA LEU A 516 2.16 30.69 -0.50
C LEU A 516 3.44 30.05 0.04
N ILE A 517 3.32 29.37 1.18
CA ILE A 517 4.43 28.69 1.86
C ILE A 517 4.03 27.24 2.08
N HIS A 518 4.81 26.30 1.53
CA HIS A 518 4.58 24.88 1.78
C HIS A 518 5.02 24.52 3.21
N LEU A 519 4.18 23.82 3.96
CA LEU A 519 4.41 23.53 5.38
C LEU A 519 5.12 22.19 5.62
N ASP A 520 5.03 21.26 4.65
CA ASP A 520 5.62 19.93 4.78
C ASP A 520 6.95 19.78 4.01
N MET A 521 7.32 20.75 3.17
CA MET A 521 8.50 20.72 2.28
C MET A 521 9.08 22.13 2.21
N ASP A 522 10.41 22.26 2.21
CA ASP A 522 11.09 23.55 2.07
C ASP A 522 11.19 23.89 0.57
N MET A 523 10.31 24.78 0.11
CA MET A 523 10.15 25.13 -1.32
C MET A 523 10.16 26.65 -1.56
N GLY A 524 10.70 27.42 -0.61
CA GLY A 524 10.67 28.88 -0.68
C GLY A 524 9.27 29.49 -0.49
N ILE A 525 9.16 30.78 -0.80
CA ILE A 525 7.92 31.56 -0.73
C ILE A 525 7.49 31.91 -2.15
N TYR A 526 6.27 31.51 -2.53
CA TYR A 526 5.70 31.81 -3.83
C TYR A 526 4.70 32.96 -3.73
N GLU A 527 4.87 34.02 -4.54
CA GLU A 527 4.00 35.20 -4.50
C GLU A 527 3.11 35.34 -5.72
N ILE A 528 1.80 35.37 -5.49
CA ILE A 528 0.79 35.70 -6.52
C ILE A 528 0.39 37.15 -6.31
N THR A 529 0.67 38.00 -7.30
CA THR A 529 0.21 39.40 -7.28
C THR A 529 -1.08 39.53 -8.07
N ILE A 530 -2.16 39.89 -7.39
CA ILE A 530 -3.46 40.16 -8.00
C ILE A 530 -3.56 41.66 -8.35
N PRO A 531 -3.72 42.01 -9.63
CA PRO A 531 -3.83 43.41 -10.03
C PRO A 531 -5.12 44.04 -9.52
N LYS A 532 -5.10 45.37 -9.38
CA LYS A 532 -6.25 46.15 -8.92
C LYS A 532 -7.51 45.90 -9.74
N ASN A 533 -8.67 45.95 -9.08
CA ASN A 533 -9.97 45.96 -9.73
C ASN A 533 -10.98 46.79 -8.93
N ASP A 534 -12.11 47.12 -9.59
CA ASP A 534 -13.17 47.96 -9.01
C ASP A 534 -14.37 47.14 -8.50
N THR A 535 -14.28 45.80 -8.52
CA THR A 535 -15.39 44.90 -8.19
C THR A 535 -15.45 44.58 -6.69
N GLY A 536 -14.33 44.69 -5.98
CA GLY A 536 -14.18 44.29 -4.57
C GLY A 536 -14.02 42.78 -4.37
N ILE A 537 -13.81 42.04 -5.47
CA ILE A 537 -13.50 40.61 -5.50
C ILE A 537 -12.26 40.45 -6.38
N TYR A 538 -11.12 40.17 -5.76
CA TYR A 538 -9.81 40.12 -6.40
C TYR A 538 -9.52 38.67 -6.80
N LYS A 539 -9.29 38.43 -8.09
CA LYS A 539 -9.10 37.08 -8.65
C LYS A 539 -7.77 36.98 -9.37
N ALA A 540 -7.05 35.89 -9.13
CA ALA A 540 -5.94 35.45 -9.95
C ALA A 540 -6.09 33.96 -10.27
N GLU A 541 -5.65 33.57 -11.45
CA GLU A 541 -5.50 32.18 -11.83
C GLU A 541 -4.01 31.86 -11.72
N ASP A 542 -3.70 30.88 -10.87
CA ASP A 542 -2.33 30.45 -10.66
C ASP A 542 -2.24 28.99 -10.23
N TYR A 543 -1.03 28.46 -10.13
CA TYR A 543 -0.81 27.05 -9.92
C TYR A 543 -0.51 26.72 -8.45
N ILE A 544 -1.12 25.64 -7.96
CA ILE A 544 -0.58 24.91 -6.82
C ILE A 544 0.15 23.72 -7.40
N SER A 545 1.44 23.71 -7.28
CA SER A 545 2.33 22.75 -7.92
C SER A 545 2.44 21.40 -7.23
N MET A 546 2.26 21.38 -5.91
CA MET A 546 2.49 20.22 -5.07
C MET A 546 1.32 19.94 -4.13
N PRO A 547 0.99 18.67 -3.91
CA PRO A 547 0.04 18.29 -2.89
C PRO A 547 0.68 18.46 -1.51
N GLY A 548 -0.10 18.90 -0.53
CA GLY A 548 0.38 19.10 0.83
C GLY A 548 -0.30 20.27 1.52
N LYS A 549 0.18 20.60 2.72
CA LYS A 549 -0.32 21.73 3.50
C LYS A 549 0.39 23.01 3.10
N TRP A 550 -0.40 24.05 2.84
CA TRP A 550 0.10 25.37 2.49
C TRP A 550 -0.38 26.40 3.51
N ASN A 551 0.49 27.35 3.84
CA ASN A 551 0.11 28.59 4.51
C ASN A 551 0.08 29.71 3.46
N ILE A 552 -1.09 30.27 3.21
CA ILE A 552 -1.31 31.39 2.31
C ILE A 552 -1.44 32.65 3.15
N LYS A 553 -0.47 33.56 3.02
CA LYS A 553 -0.53 34.89 3.59
C LYS A 553 -1.14 35.84 2.58
N VAL A 554 -2.27 36.43 2.91
CA VAL A 554 -2.89 37.50 2.14
C VAL A 554 -2.37 38.81 2.68
N HIS A 555 -1.71 39.60 1.84
CA HIS A 555 -1.31 40.98 2.10
C HIS A 555 -2.07 41.90 1.14
N ALA A 556 -2.96 42.73 1.67
CA ALA A 556 -3.72 43.68 0.86
C ALA A 556 -3.36 45.12 1.22
N LEU A 557 -3.01 45.92 0.20
CA LEU A 557 -2.63 47.31 0.35
C LEU A 557 -3.75 48.23 -0.15
N THR A 558 -4.26 49.08 0.73
CA THR A 558 -5.26 50.09 0.40
C THR A 558 -4.63 51.32 -0.25
N ARG A 559 -5.44 52.17 -0.89
CA ARG A 559 -4.99 53.47 -1.44
C ARG A 559 -4.44 54.42 -0.36
N SER A 560 -4.90 54.32 0.88
CA SER A 560 -4.36 55.07 2.03
C SER A 560 -3.03 54.51 2.55
N LEU A 561 -2.53 53.43 1.94
CA LEU A 561 -1.33 52.68 2.34
C LEU A 561 -1.50 51.91 3.66
N ASP A 562 -2.73 51.68 4.10
CA ASP A 562 -3.04 50.76 5.19
C ASP A 562 -2.94 49.31 4.66
N ALA A 563 -2.28 48.44 5.44
CA ALA A 563 -2.11 47.02 5.15
C ALA A 563 -3.15 46.18 5.90
N LEU A 564 -3.74 45.21 5.21
CA LEU A 564 -4.66 44.24 5.76
C LEU A 564 -4.11 42.84 5.52
N ASP A 565 -3.74 42.17 6.62
CA ASP A 565 -3.03 40.88 6.58
C ASP A 565 -3.86 39.74 7.19
N ALA A 566 -3.85 38.59 6.53
CA ALA A 566 -4.42 37.37 7.09
C ALA A 566 -3.68 36.11 6.64
N GLU A 567 -3.60 35.11 7.51
CA GLU A 567 -3.02 33.81 7.17
C GLU A 567 -4.09 32.72 7.09
N PHE A 568 -4.00 31.89 6.05
CA PHE A 568 -4.91 30.78 5.77
C PHE A 568 -4.11 29.50 5.61
N LYS A 569 -4.49 28.46 6.36
CA LYS A 569 -3.95 27.12 6.16
C LYS A 569 -4.88 26.34 5.26
N ILE A 570 -4.36 25.86 4.13
CA ILE A 570 -5.08 25.01 3.18
C ILE A 570 -4.33 23.68 3.01
N GLU A 571 -5.03 22.68 2.50
CA GLU A 571 -4.43 21.39 2.11
C GLU A 571 -4.82 21.13 0.66
N ALA A 572 -3.84 21.14 -0.24
CA ALA A 572 -4.03 20.88 -1.66
C ALA A 572 -3.74 19.40 -1.94
N VAL A 573 -4.56 18.77 -2.78
CA VAL A 573 -4.46 17.32 -3.05
C VAL A 573 -4.33 17.07 -4.54
N LYS A 574 -3.72 15.94 -4.92
CA LYS A 574 -3.67 15.52 -6.32
C LYS A 574 -5.12 15.23 -6.79
N PRO A 575 -5.56 15.81 -7.92
CA PRO A 575 -6.94 15.65 -8.39
C PRO A 575 -7.36 14.20 -8.65
#